data_AF-A0A5S3YZ37-F1
#
_entry.id   AF-A0A5S3YZ37-F1
#
_cell.length_a   1.000
_cell.length_b   1.000
_cell.length_c   1.000
_cell.angle_alpha   90.00
_cell.angle_beta   90.00
_cell.angle_gamma   90.00
#
_symmetry.space_group_name_H-M   'P 1'
#
loop_
_entity.id
_entity.type
_entity.pdbx_description
1 polymer ?
#
loop_
_entity_poly.entity_id
_entity_poly.type
_entity_poly.pdbx_seq_one_letter_code
_entity_poly.pdbx_strand_id
1 'polypeptide(L)'
;PADLYLEGSDQHRGWFMSSMMTSVAINGHAPYKQVLTHGFTVDENGRKMSKSLGNVISPQNIMNKLGADILRLWVASTDYT
;
A
#
# COMPACT_ATOMS: atom_id res chain seq x y z
N PRO A 1 -7.83 -18.04 -8.37
CA PRO A 1 -7.80 -16.91 -7.40
C PRO A 1 -6.40 -16.74 -6.80
N ALA A 2 -5.90 -15.51 -6.72
CA ALA A 2 -4.66 -15.18 -6.02
C ALA A 2 -4.79 -15.45 -4.51
N ASP A 3 -3.69 -15.79 -3.84
CA ASP A 3 -3.74 -16.04 -2.39
C ASP A 3 -3.98 -14.76 -1.58
N LEU A 4 -3.35 -13.64 -1.98
CA LEU A 4 -3.43 -12.36 -1.28
C LEU A 4 -3.42 -11.19 -2.26
N TYR A 5 -4.29 -10.21 -2.03
CA TYR A 5 -4.12 -8.84 -2.51
C TYR A 5 -3.66 -7.96 -1.35
N LEU A 6 -2.63 -7.13 -1.57
CA LEU A 6 -2.06 -6.25 -0.57
C LEU A 6 -1.90 -4.85 -1.17
N GLU A 7 -2.65 -3.88 -0.65
CA GLU A 7 -2.60 -2.49 -1.11
C GLU A 7 -2.98 -1.51 0.02
N GLY A 8 -2.87 -0.20 -0.25
CA GLY A 8 -3.34 0.84 0.66
C GLY A 8 -4.87 0.81 0.88
N SER A 9 -5.31 1.31 2.03
CA SER A 9 -6.74 1.31 2.42
C SER A 9 -7.68 2.05 1.44
N ASP A 10 -7.17 2.99 0.64
CA ASP A 10 -7.94 3.65 -0.42
C ASP A 10 -8.43 2.68 -1.51
N GLN A 11 -7.79 1.52 -1.65
CA GLN A 11 -8.13 0.55 -2.69
C GLN A 11 -9.42 -0.24 -2.43
N HIS A 12 -10.02 -0.13 -1.24
CA HIS A 12 -11.36 -0.69 -0.98
C HIS A 12 -12.42 -0.17 -1.94
N ARG A 13 -12.34 1.12 -2.32
CA ARG A 13 -13.26 1.74 -3.28
C ARG A 13 -12.66 1.82 -4.69
N GLY A 14 -11.47 1.27 -4.87
CA GLY A 14 -10.73 1.21 -6.12
C GLY A 14 -10.50 -0.24 -6.52
N TRP A 15 -9.22 -0.64 -6.52
CA TRP A 15 -8.75 -1.90 -7.10
C TRP A 15 -9.43 -3.15 -6.53
N PHE A 16 -9.68 -3.21 -5.23
CA PHE A 16 -10.32 -4.39 -4.62
C PHE A 16 -11.75 -4.58 -5.12
N MET A 17 -12.51 -3.48 -5.23
CA MET A 17 -13.90 -3.51 -5.65
C MET A 17 -14.02 -3.78 -7.15
N SER A 18 -13.24 -3.10 -7.99
CA SER A 18 -13.27 -3.33 -9.43
C SER A 18 -12.86 -4.77 -9.77
N SER A 19 -11.77 -5.27 -9.17
CA SER A 19 -11.33 -6.65 -9.36
C SER A 19 -12.39 -7.66 -8.92
N MET A 20 -13.03 -7.44 -7.76
CA MET A 20 -14.08 -8.32 -7.23
C MET A 20 -15.27 -8.39 -8.19
N MET A 21 -15.82 -7.24 -8.59
CA MET A 21 -16.96 -7.18 -9.49
C MET A 21 -16.67 -7.84 -10.83
N THR A 22 -15.53 -7.52 -11.44
CA THR A 22 -15.13 -8.10 -12.73
C THR A 22 -14.94 -9.62 -12.65
N SER A 23 -14.27 -10.12 -11.62
CA SER A 23 -14.04 -11.57 -11.49
C SER A 23 -15.32 -12.33 -11.16
N VAL A 24 -16.21 -11.80 -10.32
CA VAL A 24 -17.50 -12.44 -10.05
C VAL A 24 -18.35 -12.46 -11.31
N ALA A 25 -18.35 -11.40 -12.11
CA ALA A 25 -19.11 -11.33 -13.36
C ALA A 25 -18.60 -12.30 -14.44
N ILE A 26 -17.29 -12.47 -14.58
CA ILE A 26 -16.68 -13.28 -15.66
C ILE A 26 -16.40 -14.72 -15.23
N ASN A 27 -15.90 -14.92 -14.01
CA ASN A 27 -15.40 -16.21 -13.52
C ASN A 27 -16.29 -16.84 -12.44
N GLY A 28 -17.30 -16.13 -11.92
CA GLY A 28 -18.22 -16.63 -10.89
C GLY A 28 -17.60 -16.74 -9.48
N HIS A 29 -16.40 -16.20 -9.25
CA HIS A 29 -15.74 -16.24 -7.94
C HIS A 29 -14.87 -14.99 -7.70
N ALA A 30 -14.51 -14.75 -6.43
CA ALA A 30 -13.60 -13.68 -6.04
C ALA A 30 -12.19 -13.85 -6.65
N PRO A 31 -11.48 -12.76 -7.01
CA PRO A 31 -10.18 -12.86 -7.65
C PRO A 31 -9.05 -13.19 -6.66
N TYR A 32 -9.27 -12.98 -5.36
CA TYR A 32 -8.32 -13.24 -4.28
C TYR A 32 -8.97 -14.03 -3.13
N LYS A 33 -8.16 -14.79 -2.39
CA LYS A 33 -8.60 -15.50 -1.18
C LYS A 33 -8.58 -14.61 0.06
N GLN A 34 -7.63 -13.68 0.13
CA GLN A 34 -7.45 -12.76 1.26
C GLN A 34 -7.09 -11.34 0.78
N VAL A 35 -7.40 -10.35 1.62
CA VAL A 35 -6.99 -8.96 1.45
C VAL A 35 -6.27 -8.51 2.70
N LEU A 36 -5.11 -7.90 2.53
CA LEU A 36 -4.39 -7.16 3.57
C LEU A 36 -4.33 -5.71 3.15
N THR A 37 -4.71 -4.81 4.06
CA THR A 37 -4.60 -3.37 3.84
C THR A 37 -3.53 -2.78 4.73
N HIS A 38 -2.88 -1.73 4.23
CA HIS A 38 -1.98 -0.92 5.04
C HIS A 38 -2.38 0.55 5.03
N GLY A 39 -1.91 1.28 6.03
CA GLY A 39 -2.08 2.73 6.14
C GLY A 39 -1.29 3.53 5.10
N PHE A 40 -1.41 4.86 5.16
CA PHE A 40 -0.58 5.76 4.38
C PHE A 40 0.73 6.04 5.10
N THR A 41 1.78 6.26 4.32
CA THR A 41 2.99 6.86 4.87
C THR A 41 2.73 8.33 5.20
N VAL A 42 3.12 8.73 6.41
CA VAL A 42 2.90 10.07 6.97
C VAL A 42 4.22 10.80 7.21
N ASP A 43 4.15 12.12 7.27
CA ASP A 43 5.26 12.95 7.74
C ASP A 43 5.38 12.93 9.28
N GLU A 44 6.38 13.64 9.81
CA GLU A 44 6.65 13.80 11.24
C GLU A 44 5.46 14.37 12.06
N ASN A 45 4.51 15.04 11.40
CA ASN A 45 3.32 15.60 12.03
C ASN A 45 2.09 14.70 11.86
N GLY A 46 2.27 13.48 11.35
CA GLY A 46 1.19 12.53 11.07
C GLY A 46 0.33 12.88 9.86
N ARG A 47 0.76 13.83 9.02
CA ARG A 47 0.02 14.19 7.81
C ARG A 47 0.38 13.23 6.69
N LYS A 48 -0.64 12.73 5.98
CA LYS A 48 -0.45 11.91 4.78
C LYS A 48 0.50 12.64 3.81
N MET A 49 1.52 11.93 3.33
CA MET A 49 2.43 12.50 2.35
C MET A 49 1.71 12.79 1.03
N SER A 50 1.92 13.97 0.47
CA SER A 50 1.38 14.37 -0.83
C SER A 50 2.27 15.41 -1.53
N LYS A 51 2.32 15.34 -2.87
CA LYS A 51 3.12 16.27 -3.67
C LYS A 51 2.69 17.72 -3.49
N SER A 52 1.39 17.98 -3.32
CA SER A 52 0.85 19.33 -3.13
C SER A 52 1.24 19.96 -1.79
N LEU A 53 1.40 19.15 -0.73
CA LEU A 53 1.92 19.62 0.56
C LEU A 53 3.46 19.74 0.57
N GLY A 54 4.15 19.20 -0.42
CA GLY A 54 5.61 19.21 -0.48
C GLY A 54 6.30 18.35 0.58
N ASN A 55 5.55 17.55 1.33
CA ASN A 55 6.04 16.72 2.44
C ASN A 55 6.43 15.29 2.01
N VAL A 56 6.71 15.07 0.72
CA VAL A 56 7.06 13.75 0.19
C VAL A 56 8.55 13.50 0.35
N ILE A 57 8.90 12.39 0.99
CA ILE A 57 10.26 11.83 0.97
C ILE A 57 10.29 10.68 -0.04
N SER A 58 11.13 10.79 -1.07
CA SER A 58 11.30 9.72 -2.05
C SER A 58 12.06 8.54 -1.44
N PRO A 59 11.60 7.29 -1.62
CA PRO A 59 12.35 6.09 -1.22
C PRO A 59 13.78 6.08 -1.78
N GLN A 60 13.99 6.57 -3.00
CA GLN A 60 15.32 6.63 -3.63
C GLN A 60 16.29 7.52 -2.84
N ASN A 61 15.80 8.62 -2.26
CA ASN A 61 16.65 9.51 -1.47
C ASN A 61 17.14 8.82 -0.19
N ILE A 62 16.29 8.01 0.44
CA ILE A 62 16.64 7.22 1.63
C ILE A 62 17.64 6.13 1.23
N MET A 63 17.37 5.39 0.15
CA MET A 63 18.27 4.32 -0.31
C MET A 63 19.64 4.85 -0.70
N ASN A 64 19.72 6.00 -1.38
CA ASN A 64 21.00 6.62 -1.75
C ASN A 64 21.80 7.10 -0.54
N LYS A 65 21.14 7.48 0.56
CA LYS A 65 21.78 8.04 1.75
C LYS A 65 22.12 6.98 2.81
N LEU A 66 21.24 5.99 3.00
CA LEU A 66 21.30 5.02 4.10
C LEU A 66 21.32 3.56 3.64
N GLY A 67 21.08 3.29 2.36
CA GLY A 67 20.95 1.93 1.82
C GLY A 67 19.51 1.38 1.85
N ALA A 68 19.25 0.39 1.00
CA ALA A 68 17.92 -0.23 0.89
C ALA A 68 17.52 -1.02 2.14
N ASP A 69 18.48 -1.65 2.82
CA ASP A 69 18.20 -2.46 4.01
C ASP A 69 17.70 -1.62 5.19
N ILE A 70 18.19 -0.38 5.34
CA ILE A 70 17.68 0.55 6.35
C ILE A 70 16.22 0.90 6.08
N LEU A 71 15.85 1.15 4.82
CA LEU A 71 14.46 1.40 4.45
C LEU A 71 13.57 0.18 4.72
N ARG A 72 14.03 -1.02 4.36
CA ARG A 72 13.29 -2.28 4.60
C ARG A 72 13.12 -2.56 6.09
N LEU A 73 14.16 -2.34 6.89
CA LEU A 73 14.11 -2.52 8.34
C LEU A 73 13.10 -1.55 8.97
N TRP A 74 13.09 -0.29 8.52
CA TRP A 74 12.09 0.68 8.97
C TRP A 74 10.67 0.22 8.65
N VAL A 75 10.37 -0.18 7.41
CA VAL A 75 9.06 -0.72 7.01
C VAL A 75 8.67 -1.93 7.88
N ALA A 76 9.59 -2.85 8.13
CA ALA A 76 9.33 -4.03 8.96
C ALA A 76 9.09 -3.70 10.44
N SER A 77 9.57 -2.55 10.91
CA SER A 77 9.40 -2.09 12.29
C SER A 77 8.13 -1.23 12.51
N THR A 78 7.45 -0.83 11.43
CA THR A 78 6.23 -0.02 11.55
C THR A 78 5.00 -0.89 11.80
N ASP A 79 4.10 -0.41 12.65
CA ASP A 79 2.73 -0.92 12.65
C ASP A 79 2.01 -0.42 11.39
N TYR A 80 1.59 -1.35 10.55
CA TYR A 80 0.94 -1.08 9.27
C TYR A 80 -0.53 -1.52 9.26
N THR A 81 -1.08 -1.90 10.41
CA THR A 81 -2.45 -2.42 10.56
C THR A 81 -3.48 -1.33 10.82
#